data_AF-A0A8S2EA48-F1
#
_entry.id   AF-A0A8S2EA48-F1
#
_cell.length_a   1.000
_cell.length_b   1.000
_cell.length_c   1.000
_cell.angle_alpha   90.00
_cell.angle_beta   90.00
_cell.angle_gamma   90.00
#
_symmetry.space_group_name_H-M   'P 1'
#
loop_
_entity.id
_entity.type
_entity.pdbx_description
1 polymer ?
#
loop_
_entity_poly.entity_id
_entity_poly.type
_entity_poly.pdbx_seq_one_letter_code
_entity_poly.pdbx_strand_id
1 'polypeptide(L)'
;MQQTLLLVHSPTALFQILSSQQVTIGLFAIDFTPLPFTAGYVVNVATSYLDVQVVPPHQTDVGQQVGAILRYDSTLMRPAIGPRTYEIYQTPPSNANTSLVSNGILRIPLAYSTLFAVGDAIIARYSFTTHAFYGQDVTDFTIQSVTVYTAWYMGIYTSRAKRINMIDYHVKPRNGRWMSTSADCMHFGDSRISINIFECSCEAQGDDGLNVQAFYFTVIQIINSNTLIIQENNWPDTLNVGVGTNLAFSTSQRPFTVYATATVASSSINNATSQLFTFTSPINVSVGDKVCVADAPTLTIQNLIVANNRGRGVLLKTQNIQITQSLFNGTSAPAVLFQPSLYWNEGPGAQNVLLSQNAYINCNEGLYQEEGVIAFLPDPVQLVPVMYNVQVISSTVLNGQYSGGMIQCTNCG
;
A
#
# COMPACT_ATOMS: atom_id res chain seq x y z
N MET A 1 27.67 12.38 -5.46
CA MET A 1 28.49 11.18 -5.15
C MET A 1 27.94 10.01 -5.96
N GLN A 2 28.81 9.15 -6.49
CA GLN A 2 28.39 7.93 -7.19
C GLN A 2 27.82 6.97 -6.14
N GLN A 3 26.50 6.81 -6.10
CA GLN A 3 25.83 5.89 -5.19
C GLN A 3 26.05 4.46 -5.69
N THR A 4 26.42 3.53 -4.79
CA THR A 4 26.55 2.10 -5.12
C THR A 4 25.22 1.58 -5.68
N LEU A 5 25.24 0.87 -6.81
CA LEU A 5 24.06 0.24 -7.39
C LEU A 5 24.06 -1.27 -7.13
N LEU A 6 23.04 -1.76 -6.43
CA LEU A 6 22.73 -3.17 -6.25
C LEU A 6 21.80 -3.61 -7.38
N LEU A 7 22.34 -4.36 -8.36
CA LEU A 7 21.56 -4.90 -9.47
C LEU A 7 21.21 -6.37 -9.20
N VAL A 8 19.92 -6.67 -9.05
CA VAL A 8 19.43 -8.00 -8.67
C VAL A 8 18.95 -8.74 -9.91
N HIS A 9 19.46 -9.98 -10.09
CA HIS A 9 19.20 -10.80 -11.28
C HIS A 9 18.06 -11.83 -11.12
N SER A 10 17.34 -11.79 -10.01
CA SER A 10 16.25 -12.71 -9.68
C SER A 10 15.14 -12.02 -8.87
N PRO A 11 13.90 -12.53 -8.93
CA PRO A 11 12.80 -12.02 -8.12
C PRO A 11 12.95 -12.49 -6.65
N THR A 12 13.87 -11.89 -5.91
CA THR A 12 14.12 -12.17 -4.49
C THR A 12 14.02 -10.91 -3.61
N ALA A 13 13.66 -11.08 -2.35
CA ALA A 13 13.72 -9.99 -1.37
C ALA A 13 15.19 -9.72 -1.06
N LEU A 14 15.65 -8.50 -1.34
CA LEU A 14 17.06 -8.19 -1.18
C LEU A 14 17.44 -8.07 0.30
N PHE A 15 16.54 -7.52 1.12
CA PHE A 15 16.74 -7.37 2.54
C PHE A 15 15.57 -8.00 3.30
N GLN A 16 15.87 -8.99 4.14
CA GLN A 16 14.94 -9.56 5.11
C GLN A 16 15.49 -9.31 6.52
N ILE A 17 14.79 -8.47 7.29
CA ILE A 17 15.18 -8.06 8.64
C ILE A 17 14.13 -8.60 9.61
N LEU A 18 14.48 -9.63 10.38
CA LEU A 18 13.54 -10.33 11.25
C LEU A 18 14.01 -10.22 12.71
N SER A 19 13.09 -9.93 13.64
CA SER A 19 13.34 -9.96 15.10
C SER A 19 14.63 -9.22 15.52
N SER A 20 14.83 -8.03 14.97
CA SER A 20 16.09 -7.28 15.07
C SER A 20 15.90 -5.95 15.79
N GLN A 21 17.00 -5.37 16.29
CA GLN A 21 16.99 -4.07 16.94
C GLN A 21 18.14 -3.19 16.44
N GLN A 22 17.92 -1.87 16.36
CA GLN A 22 18.93 -0.86 15.99
C GLN A 22 19.54 -1.12 14.60
N VAL A 23 18.68 -1.28 13.60
CA VAL A 23 19.08 -1.54 12.22
C VAL A 23 19.06 -0.24 11.43
N THR A 24 20.19 0.11 10.82
CA THR A 24 20.28 1.23 9.86
C THR A 24 20.83 0.73 8.53
N ILE A 25 20.13 1.03 7.44
CA ILE A 25 20.51 0.62 6.08
C ILE A 25 20.52 1.86 5.19
N GLY A 26 21.58 2.07 4.41
CA GLY A 26 21.66 3.25 3.57
C GLY A 26 22.81 3.33 2.59
N LEU A 27 22.83 4.42 1.81
CA LEU A 27 23.90 4.83 0.88
C LEU A 27 24.03 3.97 -0.39
N PHE A 28 22.93 3.46 -0.93
CA PHE A 28 22.94 2.70 -2.19
C PHE A 28 21.61 2.84 -2.97
N ALA A 29 21.63 2.42 -4.22
CA ALA A 29 20.45 2.24 -5.04
C ALA A 29 20.20 0.76 -5.34
N ILE A 30 18.94 0.38 -5.57
CA ILE A 30 18.50 -0.97 -5.94
C ILE A 30 17.86 -0.92 -7.33
N ASP A 31 18.14 -1.90 -8.17
CA ASP A 31 17.46 -2.13 -9.43
C ASP A 31 17.35 -3.65 -9.71
N PHE A 32 16.43 -4.05 -10.58
CA PHE A 32 16.25 -5.46 -10.97
C PHE A 32 16.39 -5.64 -12.48
N THR A 33 16.92 -6.79 -12.88
CA THR A 33 16.93 -7.27 -14.25
C THR A 33 16.71 -8.78 -14.29
N PRO A 34 15.69 -9.31 -15.00
CA PRO A 34 14.71 -8.60 -15.80
C PRO A 34 13.81 -7.68 -14.97
N LEU A 35 13.10 -6.78 -15.65
CA LEU A 35 12.13 -5.90 -15.01
C LEU A 35 10.89 -6.70 -14.59
N PRO A 36 10.18 -6.29 -13.53
CA PRO A 36 8.96 -6.94 -13.08
C PRO A 36 7.71 -6.57 -13.90
N PHE A 37 7.91 -5.87 -15.02
CA PHE A 37 6.87 -5.43 -15.94
C PHE A 37 7.46 -5.15 -17.32
N THR A 38 6.59 -5.11 -18.31
CA THR A 38 6.86 -4.52 -19.64
C THR A 38 5.79 -3.49 -19.99
N ALA A 39 6.06 -2.67 -21.01
CA ALA A 39 5.12 -1.64 -21.44
C ALA A 39 5.20 -1.42 -22.95
N GLY A 40 4.09 -0.96 -23.53
CA GLY A 40 3.99 -0.75 -24.96
C GLY A 40 2.58 -0.41 -25.42
N TYR A 41 2.36 -0.54 -26.72
CA TYR A 41 1.07 -0.26 -27.37
C TYR A 41 0.41 -1.56 -27.83
N VAL A 42 -0.87 -1.73 -27.52
CA VAL A 42 -1.67 -2.85 -28.02
C VAL A 42 -1.78 -2.76 -29.54
N VAL A 43 -1.41 -3.83 -30.25
CA VAL A 43 -1.49 -3.92 -31.72
C VAL A 43 -2.50 -4.97 -32.19
N ASN A 44 -2.92 -5.88 -31.31
CA ASN A 44 -3.96 -6.86 -31.57
C ASN A 44 -4.71 -7.20 -30.28
N VAL A 45 -6.03 -7.42 -30.40
CA VAL A 45 -6.89 -7.80 -29.28
C VAL A 45 -7.64 -9.08 -29.66
N ALA A 46 -7.47 -10.12 -28.85
CA ALA A 46 -8.25 -11.35 -28.92
C ALA A 46 -8.97 -11.58 -27.59
N THR A 47 -9.86 -12.58 -27.55
CA THR A 47 -10.58 -12.96 -26.33
C THR A 47 -9.67 -13.52 -25.24
N SER A 48 -8.54 -14.12 -25.63
CA SER A 48 -7.62 -14.82 -24.73
C SER A 48 -6.19 -14.23 -24.71
N TYR A 49 -5.92 -13.16 -25.45
CA TYR A 49 -4.62 -12.49 -25.43
C TYR A 49 -4.66 -11.06 -25.98
N LEU A 50 -3.64 -10.28 -25.66
CA LEU A 50 -3.24 -9.05 -26.34
C LEU A 50 -1.89 -9.26 -27.03
N ASP A 51 -1.69 -8.75 -28.23
CA ASP A 51 -0.34 -8.57 -28.77
C ASP A 51 0.07 -7.11 -28.56
N VAL A 52 1.25 -6.90 -28.00
CA VAL A 52 1.75 -5.59 -27.57
C VAL A 52 3.08 -5.30 -28.24
N GLN A 53 3.14 -4.20 -28.99
CA GLN A 53 4.39 -3.62 -29.45
C GLN A 53 5.10 -2.99 -28.25
N VAL A 54 6.10 -3.70 -27.73
CA VAL A 54 6.90 -3.24 -26.59
C VAL A 54 7.77 -2.06 -27.02
N VAL A 55 7.93 -1.08 -26.14
CA VAL A 55 8.74 0.12 -26.38
C VAL A 55 9.98 0.17 -25.49
N PRO A 56 11.11 0.69 -25.99
CA PRO A 56 12.30 0.89 -25.15
C PRO A 56 12.00 1.78 -23.92
N PRO A 57 12.67 1.55 -22.76
CA PRO A 57 13.68 0.52 -22.50
C PRO A 57 13.09 -0.85 -22.13
N HIS A 58 11.77 -1.01 -22.17
CA HIS A 58 11.09 -2.26 -21.83
C HIS A 58 11.45 -3.37 -22.83
N GLN A 59 11.34 -4.61 -22.40
CA GLN A 59 11.76 -5.79 -23.15
C GLN A 59 10.57 -6.72 -23.42
N THR A 60 10.68 -7.50 -24.49
CA THR A 60 9.74 -8.58 -24.79
C THR A 60 10.09 -9.80 -23.92
N ASP A 61 9.83 -9.71 -22.61
CA ASP A 61 10.16 -10.80 -21.69
C ASP A 61 9.18 -11.98 -21.90
N VAL A 62 9.72 -13.09 -22.43
CA VAL A 62 8.99 -14.33 -22.71
C VAL A 62 8.95 -15.21 -21.47
N GLY A 63 7.88 -15.98 -21.32
CA GLY A 63 7.75 -16.96 -20.23
C GLY A 63 7.22 -16.39 -18.91
N GLN A 64 6.70 -15.17 -18.92
CA GLN A 64 6.18 -14.51 -17.72
C GLN A 64 4.68 -14.72 -17.55
N GLN A 65 4.24 -14.87 -16.30
CA GLN A 65 2.84 -14.76 -15.91
C GLN A 65 2.51 -13.29 -15.69
N VAL A 66 1.40 -12.81 -16.27
CA VAL A 66 0.96 -11.40 -16.15
C VAL A 66 -0.20 -11.31 -15.18
N GLY A 67 0.06 -10.75 -13.99
CA GLY A 67 -0.92 -10.64 -12.91
C GLY A 67 -1.82 -9.41 -13.00
N ALA A 68 -1.37 -8.36 -13.68
CA ALA A 68 -2.18 -7.17 -13.90
C ALA A 68 -1.80 -6.41 -15.17
N ILE A 69 -2.77 -5.74 -15.78
CA ILE A 69 -2.57 -4.88 -16.96
C ILE A 69 -3.24 -3.55 -16.68
N LEU A 70 -2.49 -2.46 -16.81
CA LEU A 70 -2.92 -1.09 -16.56
C LEU A 70 -2.91 -0.30 -17.87
N ARG A 71 -4.03 0.35 -18.22
CA ARG A 71 -4.04 1.34 -19.30
C ARG A 71 -3.28 2.59 -18.85
N TYR A 72 -2.41 3.08 -19.70
CA TYR A 72 -1.43 4.11 -19.41
C TYR A 72 -1.58 5.33 -20.32
N ASP A 73 -1.23 6.50 -19.81
CA ASP A 73 -1.03 7.71 -20.62
C ASP A 73 0.46 7.93 -20.84
N SER A 74 0.96 7.52 -22.01
CA SER A 74 2.37 7.65 -22.38
C SER A 74 2.81 9.09 -22.71
N THR A 75 1.88 10.04 -22.82
CA THR A 75 2.21 11.47 -22.99
C THR A 75 2.42 12.12 -21.63
N LEU A 76 1.53 11.85 -20.68
CA LEU A 76 1.61 12.37 -19.32
C LEU A 76 2.51 11.52 -18.40
N MET A 77 2.92 10.33 -18.84
CA MET A 77 3.72 9.37 -18.08
C MET A 77 3.09 9.01 -16.73
N ARG A 78 1.80 8.68 -16.75
CA ARG A 78 1.01 8.27 -15.58
C ARG A 78 -0.16 7.36 -16.00
N PRO A 79 -0.88 6.71 -15.06
CA PRO A 79 -2.08 5.93 -15.39
C PRO A 79 -3.07 6.74 -16.23
N ALA A 80 -3.80 6.05 -17.13
CA ALA A 80 -4.82 6.71 -17.93
C ALA A 80 -5.88 7.38 -17.01
N ILE A 81 -6.33 8.57 -17.39
CA ILE A 81 -7.25 9.41 -16.61
C ILE A 81 -8.65 9.48 -17.22
N GLY A 82 -9.63 9.85 -16.39
CA GLY A 82 -11.02 10.09 -16.78
C GLY A 82 -11.65 8.86 -17.45
N PRO A 83 -12.45 9.04 -18.52
CA PRO A 83 -13.14 7.93 -19.19
C PRO A 83 -12.24 6.84 -19.78
N ARG A 84 -10.92 7.09 -19.87
CA ARG A 84 -9.95 6.12 -20.37
C ARG A 84 -9.43 5.20 -19.26
N THR A 85 -9.67 5.47 -17.98
CA THR A 85 -9.16 4.62 -16.89
C THR A 85 -9.59 3.17 -17.08
N TYR A 86 -8.63 2.24 -17.08
CA TYR A 86 -8.94 0.83 -17.11
C TYR A 86 -7.76 0.00 -16.59
N GLU A 87 -8.07 -0.99 -15.77
CA GLU A 87 -7.12 -1.94 -15.21
C GLU A 87 -7.80 -3.29 -15.05
N ILE A 88 -7.01 -4.34 -15.17
CA ILE A 88 -7.41 -5.69 -14.78
C ILE A 88 -6.38 -6.28 -13.83
N TYR A 89 -6.87 -7.08 -12.88
CA TYR A 89 -6.10 -8.11 -12.19
C TYR A 89 -6.55 -9.46 -12.70
N GLN A 90 -5.62 -10.38 -12.88
CA GLN A 90 -5.92 -11.72 -13.34
C GLN A 90 -4.96 -12.74 -12.73
N THR A 91 -5.45 -13.98 -12.64
CA THR A 91 -4.63 -15.16 -12.37
C THR A 91 -4.74 -16.06 -13.60
N PRO A 92 -3.83 -15.93 -14.58
CA PRO A 92 -3.85 -16.81 -15.75
C PRO A 92 -3.60 -18.27 -15.34
N PRO A 93 -4.04 -19.25 -16.16
CA PRO A 93 -3.60 -20.63 -15.99
C PRO A 93 -2.07 -20.73 -15.96
N SER A 94 -1.52 -21.69 -15.20
CA SER A 94 -0.08 -21.81 -14.98
C SER A 94 0.75 -22.03 -16.26
N ASN A 95 0.12 -22.52 -17.34
CA ASN A 95 0.74 -22.71 -18.65
C ASN A 95 0.53 -21.51 -19.61
N ALA A 96 -0.21 -20.48 -19.19
CA ALA A 96 -0.47 -19.28 -19.99
C ALA A 96 0.57 -18.21 -19.69
N ASN A 97 1.71 -18.26 -20.39
CA ASN A 97 2.81 -17.31 -20.26
C ASN A 97 2.92 -16.38 -21.47
N THR A 98 3.60 -15.25 -21.31
CA THR A 98 3.96 -14.37 -22.41
C THR A 98 4.79 -15.11 -23.46
N SER A 99 4.58 -14.79 -24.75
CA SER A 99 5.32 -15.40 -25.86
C SER A 99 5.62 -14.37 -26.95
N LEU A 100 6.70 -14.60 -27.71
CA LEU A 100 7.08 -13.71 -28.79
C LEU A 100 6.23 -14.00 -30.02
N VAL A 101 5.59 -12.97 -30.59
CA VAL A 101 4.89 -13.06 -31.88
C VAL A 101 5.86 -12.79 -33.02
N SER A 102 6.62 -11.71 -32.88
CA SER A 102 7.69 -11.29 -33.78
C SER A 102 8.62 -10.32 -33.03
N ASN A 103 9.68 -9.84 -33.68
CA ASN A 103 10.63 -8.92 -33.04
C ASN A 103 9.91 -7.67 -32.49
N GLY A 104 9.99 -7.45 -31.17
CA GLY A 104 9.35 -6.33 -30.49
C GLY A 104 7.86 -6.50 -30.16
N ILE A 105 7.21 -7.58 -30.61
CA ILE A 105 5.79 -7.85 -30.33
C ILE A 105 5.65 -9.02 -29.36
N LEU A 106 5.18 -8.71 -28.15
CA LEU A 106 4.93 -9.67 -27.09
C LEU A 106 3.44 -10.01 -27.01
N ARG A 107 3.11 -11.30 -27.02
CA ARG A 107 1.77 -11.79 -26.68
C ARG A 107 1.62 -11.89 -25.17
N ILE A 108 0.60 -11.25 -24.65
CA ILE A 108 0.20 -11.26 -23.24
C ILE A 108 -1.09 -12.08 -23.12
N PRO A 109 -1.09 -13.19 -22.36
CA PRO A 109 -2.29 -13.98 -22.15
C PRO A 109 -3.32 -13.24 -21.29
N LEU A 110 -4.59 -13.47 -21.61
CA LEU A 110 -5.74 -12.96 -20.86
C LEU A 110 -6.53 -14.13 -20.26
N ALA A 111 -6.89 -14.00 -18.98
CA ALA A 111 -7.79 -14.95 -18.32
C ALA A 111 -9.26 -14.77 -18.76
N TYR A 112 -9.61 -13.60 -19.28
CA TYR A 112 -10.95 -13.23 -19.74
C TYR A 112 -10.88 -12.05 -20.72
N SER A 113 -11.93 -11.85 -21.52
CA SER A 113 -12.03 -10.71 -22.44
C SER A 113 -11.97 -9.37 -21.70
N THR A 114 -11.27 -8.40 -22.26
CA THR A 114 -11.00 -7.10 -21.63
C THR A 114 -11.54 -5.93 -22.46
N LEU A 115 -11.49 -4.72 -21.88
CA LEU A 115 -11.84 -3.47 -22.56
C LEU A 115 -10.66 -2.78 -23.24
N PHE A 116 -9.50 -3.44 -23.36
CA PHE A 116 -8.35 -2.90 -24.09
C PHE A 116 -8.63 -2.85 -25.60
N ALA A 117 -8.15 -1.81 -26.26
CA ALA A 117 -8.29 -1.61 -27.69
C ALA A 117 -6.92 -1.47 -28.37
N VAL A 118 -6.87 -1.75 -29.68
CA VAL A 118 -5.67 -1.46 -30.48
C VAL A 118 -5.35 0.03 -30.39
N GLY A 119 -4.08 0.35 -30.13
CA GLY A 119 -3.58 1.70 -29.87
C GLY A 119 -3.49 2.09 -28.39
N ASP A 120 -4.11 1.34 -27.47
CA ASP A 120 -3.95 1.58 -26.04
C ASP A 120 -2.49 1.42 -25.62
N ALA A 121 -1.94 2.43 -24.95
CA ALA A 121 -0.71 2.27 -24.19
C ALA A 121 -1.02 1.51 -22.90
N ILE A 122 -0.22 0.49 -22.58
CA ILE A 122 -0.41 -0.34 -21.40
C ILE A 122 0.91 -0.63 -20.67
N ILE A 123 0.80 -0.91 -19.38
CA ILE A 123 1.84 -1.55 -18.58
C ILE A 123 1.32 -2.91 -18.16
N ALA A 124 2.08 -3.96 -18.44
CA ALA A 124 1.79 -5.32 -18.00
C ALA A 124 2.74 -5.70 -16.86
N ARG A 125 2.16 -5.93 -15.68
CA ARG A 125 2.88 -6.30 -14.47
C ARG A 125 2.93 -7.82 -14.36
N TYR A 126 4.13 -8.35 -14.18
CA TYR A 126 4.32 -9.78 -13.95
C TYR A 126 3.86 -10.17 -12.55
N SER A 127 3.76 -11.47 -12.27
CA SER A 127 3.33 -11.97 -10.96
C SER A 127 4.09 -11.29 -9.82
N PHE A 128 3.33 -10.76 -8.87
CA PHE A 128 3.84 -10.07 -7.69
C PHE A 128 4.49 -11.08 -6.75
N THR A 129 5.81 -10.99 -6.56
CA THR A 129 6.55 -12.00 -5.80
C THR A 129 7.20 -11.45 -4.54
N THR A 130 7.88 -10.30 -4.60
CA THR A 130 8.77 -9.92 -3.50
C THR A 130 9.09 -8.43 -3.40
N HIS A 131 9.24 -7.96 -2.16
CA HIS A 131 9.57 -6.58 -1.81
C HIS A 131 11.08 -6.32 -1.93
N ALA A 132 11.53 -5.08 -2.12
CA ALA A 132 12.96 -4.79 -2.02
C ALA A 132 13.46 -4.91 -0.56
N PHE A 133 12.65 -4.42 0.38
CA PHE A 133 12.87 -4.57 1.82
C PHE A 133 11.67 -5.24 2.49
N TYR A 134 11.95 -6.22 3.34
CA TYR A 134 10.99 -6.84 4.25
C TYR A 134 11.50 -6.75 5.69
N GLY A 135 10.75 -6.09 6.56
CA GLY A 135 11.03 -6.01 7.99
C GLY A 135 9.93 -6.66 8.83
N GLN A 136 10.26 -7.49 9.80
CA GLN A 136 9.30 -8.10 10.71
C GLN A 136 9.83 -8.05 12.15
N ASP A 137 9.01 -7.60 13.09
CA ASP A 137 9.36 -7.55 14.52
C ASP A 137 10.67 -6.77 14.78
N VAL A 138 10.86 -5.65 14.07
CA VAL A 138 12.07 -4.81 14.15
C VAL A 138 11.84 -3.61 15.06
N THR A 139 12.81 -3.28 15.92
CA THR A 139 12.77 -2.09 16.78
C THR A 139 13.94 -1.15 16.45
N ASP A 140 13.70 0.16 16.35
CA ASP A 140 14.71 1.14 15.93
C ASP A 140 15.21 0.84 14.51
N PHE A 141 14.36 1.09 13.51
CA PHE A 141 14.64 0.76 12.11
C PHE A 141 14.77 2.00 11.24
N THR A 142 15.92 2.20 10.62
CA THR A 142 16.21 3.36 9.77
C THR A 142 16.63 2.94 8.36
N ILE A 143 15.94 3.48 7.35
CA ILE A 143 16.40 3.46 5.96
C ILE A 143 16.79 4.89 5.58
N GLN A 144 18.04 5.08 5.13
CA GLN A 144 18.57 6.40 4.83
C GLN A 144 19.32 6.47 3.49
N SER A 145 19.03 7.48 2.66
CA SER A 145 19.75 7.72 1.40
C SER A 145 19.76 6.49 0.49
N VAL A 146 18.55 5.99 0.21
CA VAL A 146 18.31 4.80 -0.62
C VAL A 146 17.41 5.16 -1.79
N THR A 147 17.77 4.70 -2.99
CA THR A 147 16.89 4.78 -4.17
C THR A 147 16.52 3.38 -4.67
N VAL A 148 15.24 3.06 -4.77
CA VAL A 148 14.73 1.84 -5.38
C VAL A 148 14.17 2.19 -6.76
N TYR A 149 14.85 1.74 -7.82
CA TYR A 149 14.40 2.02 -9.19
C TYR A 149 13.25 1.12 -9.63
N THR A 150 13.19 -0.10 -9.10
CA THR A 150 12.10 -1.05 -9.29
C THR A 150 12.15 -2.15 -8.23
N ALA A 151 11.05 -2.86 -8.05
CA ALA A 151 10.92 -4.07 -7.25
C ALA A 151 9.75 -4.90 -7.78
N TRP A 152 9.80 -6.22 -7.61
CA TRP A 152 8.79 -7.16 -8.09
C TRP A 152 7.45 -7.06 -7.36
N TYR A 153 7.42 -6.39 -6.21
CA TYR A 153 6.21 -6.05 -5.49
C TYR A 153 6.33 -4.65 -4.90
N MET A 154 6.48 -4.51 -3.57
CA MET A 154 6.60 -3.19 -2.92
C MET A 154 8.06 -2.75 -2.77
N GLY A 155 8.29 -1.45 -2.61
CA GLY A 155 9.62 -0.93 -2.22
C GLY A 155 10.03 -1.44 -0.84
N ILE A 156 9.23 -1.13 0.18
CA ILE A 156 9.42 -1.64 1.54
C ILE A 156 8.09 -2.07 2.14
N TYR A 157 8.08 -3.25 2.76
CA TYR A 157 7.02 -3.71 3.64
C TYR A 157 7.58 -3.97 5.03
N THR A 158 6.92 -3.48 6.07
CA THR A 158 7.21 -3.89 7.45
C THR A 158 5.97 -4.38 8.17
N SER A 159 6.14 -5.36 9.05
CA SER A 159 5.12 -5.78 10.01
C SER A 159 5.65 -5.70 11.44
N ARG A 160 4.84 -5.14 12.35
CA ARG A 160 5.12 -5.03 13.78
C ARG A 160 6.41 -4.29 14.14
N ALA A 161 6.85 -3.38 13.27
CA ALA A 161 8.03 -2.56 13.53
C ALA A 161 7.75 -1.45 14.56
N LYS A 162 8.78 -1.04 15.30
CA LYS A 162 8.70 0.05 16.30
C LYS A 162 9.75 1.10 15.99
N ARG A 163 9.36 2.38 15.93
CA ARG A 163 10.25 3.52 15.64
C ARG A 163 10.94 3.36 14.28
N ILE A 164 10.15 3.54 13.22
CA ILE A 164 10.62 3.55 11.83
C ILE A 164 11.07 4.96 11.45
N ASN A 165 12.23 5.08 10.81
CA ASN A 165 12.70 6.32 10.19
C ASN A 165 13.04 6.07 8.72
N MET A 166 12.36 6.77 7.82
CA MET A 166 12.63 6.82 6.38
C MET A 166 13.18 8.21 6.06
N ILE A 167 14.43 8.30 5.62
CA ILE A 167 15.11 9.57 5.40
C ILE A 167 15.75 9.53 4.02
N ASP A 168 15.42 10.44 3.10
CA ASP A 168 16.05 10.45 1.76
C ASP A 168 15.86 9.07 1.05
N TYR A 169 14.65 8.50 1.18
CA TYR A 169 14.23 7.25 0.55
C TYR A 169 13.39 7.53 -0.69
N HIS A 170 13.79 6.98 -1.84
CA HIS A 170 13.17 7.27 -3.13
C HIS A 170 12.79 6.01 -3.87
N VAL A 171 11.54 5.91 -4.31
CA VAL A 171 11.09 4.96 -5.33
C VAL A 171 10.80 5.76 -6.59
N LYS A 172 11.53 5.51 -7.69
CA LYS A 172 11.33 6.25 -8.94
C LYS A 172 11.79 5.48 -10.17
N PRO A 173 11.14 5.64 -11.33
CA PRO A 173 11.56 4.96 -12.55
C PRO A 173 12.94 5.47 -13.01
N ARG A 174 13.66 4.62 -13.73
CA ARG A 174 15.00 4.92 -14.27
C ARG A 174 15.01 4.83 -15.79
N ASN A 175 15.81 5.65 -16.45
CA ASN A 175 16.13 5.52 -17.89
C ASN A 175 14.90 5.47 -18.81
N GLY A 176 13.85 6.24 -18.51
CA GLY A 176 12.64 6.31 -19.34
C GLY A 176 11.64 5.16 -19.16
N ARG A 177 11.81 4.31 -18.14
CA ARG A 177 10.80 3.30 -17.76
C ARG A 177 9.48 3.97 -17.38
N TRP A 178 8.37 3.33 -17.73
CA TRP A 178 7.02 3.83 -17.43
C TRP A 178 6.55 3.57 -15.99
N MET A 179 7.25 2.70 -15.24
CA MET A 179 6.90 2.32 -13.86
C MET A 179 8.16 2.15 -13.01
N SER A 180 8.01 2.31 -11.69
CA SER A 180 9.02 2.00 -10.67
C SER A 180 8.77 0.64 -10.03
N THR A 181 8.14 0.54 -8.85
CA THR A 181 7.76 -0.74 -8.21
C THR A 181 6.40 -1.22 -8.71
N SER A 182 6.19 -2.54 -8.75
CA SER A 182 4.92 -3.11 -9.26
C SER A 182 3.72 -2.89 -8.33
N ALA A 183 3.97 -2.61 -7.05
CA ALA A 183 2.97 -2.25 -6.03
C ALA A 183 3.47 -1.05 -5.19
N ASP A 184 3.08 -0.97 -3.92
CA ASP A 184 3.30 0.17 -3.02
C ASP A 184 4.77 0.60 -2.94
N CYS A 185 5.01 1.91 -2.75
CA CYS A 185 6.33 2.44 -2.47
C CYS A 185 6.78 2.12 -1.04
N MET A 186 5.90 2.36 -0.06
CA MET A 186 6.09 2.06 1.36
C MET A 186 4.81 1.46 1.96
N HIS A 187 4.93 0.39 2.74
CA HIS A 187 3.78 -0.24 3.40
C HIS A 187 4.16 -0.68 4.83
N PHE A 188 3.47 -0.13 5.83
CA PHE A 188 3.78 -0.35 7.25
C PHE A 188 2.55 -0.92 7.97
N GLY A 189 2.59 -2.21 8.27
CA GLY A 189 1.59 -2.93 9.04
C GLY A 189 1.95 -3.08 10.52
N ASP A 190 0.95 -2.94 11.40
CA ASP A 190 1.04 -3.10 12.86
C ASP A 190 2.23 -2.34 13.51
N SER A 191 2.64 -1.23 12.89
CA SER A 191 3.77 -0.44 13.38
C SER A 191 3.40 0.31 14.67
N ARG A 192 4.37 0.57 15.56
CA ARG A 192 4.10 1.20 16.86
C ARG A 192 5.09 2.31 17.20
N ILE A 193 4.71 3.13 18.18
CA ILE A 193 5.47 4.26 18.74
C ILE A 193 5.61 5.43 17.75
N SER A 194 6.37 5.26 16.66
CA SER A 194 6.54 6.32 15.66
C SER A 194 6.90 5.77 14.28
N ILE A 195 6.46 6.48 13.25
CA ILE A 195 6.90 6.39 11.87
C ILE A 195 7.25 7.81 11.43
N ASN A 196 8.50 8.03 11.07
CA ASN A 196 8.99 9.32 10.60
C ASN A 196 9.45 9.20 9.16
N ILE A 197 8.95 10.07 8.27
CA ILE A 197 9.26 10.08 6.84
C ILE A 197 9.71 11.50 6.46
N PHE A 198 10.97 11.62 6.05
CA PHE A 198 11.62 12.90 5.75
C PHE A 198 12.31 12.87 4.40
N GLU A 199 12.07 13.88 3.57
CA GLU A 199 12.77 14.08 2.28
C GLU A 199 12.64 12.86 1.34
N CYS A 200 11.48 12.22 1.30
CA CYS A 200 11.28 10.99 0.53
C CYS A 200 10.51 11.25 -0.77
N SER A 201 10.64 10.36 -1.77
CA SER A 201 9.76 10.38 -2.96
C SER A 201 9.27 9.01 -3.40
N CYS A 202 8.03 8.96 -3.91
CA CYS A 202 7.38 7.79 -4.46
C CYS A 202 6.76 8.16 -5.81
N GLU A 203 7.38 7.69 -6.90
CA GLU A 203 7.04 8.12 -8.25
C GLU A 203 6.76 6.91 -9.16
N ALA A 204 5.63 6.96 -9.88
CA ALA A 204 5.21 6.01 -10.91
C ALA A 204 5.14 4.54 -10.47
N GLN A 205 4.93 4.28 -9.19
CA GLN A 205 4.72 2.91 -8.70
C GLN A 205 3.31 2.40 -9.02
N GLY A 206 3.17 1.08 -9.01
CA GLY A 206 1.93 0.38 -9.37
C GLY A 206 0.87 0.31 -8.27
N ASP A 207 1.08 0.96 -7.12
CA ASP A 207 0.05 1.12 -6.09
C ASP A 207 0.34 2.38 -5.22
N ASP A 208 -0.11 2.40 -3.97
CA ASP A 208 0.02 3.55 -3.08
C ASP A 208 1.46 4.07 -2.90
N GLY A 209 1.61 5.38 -2.67
CA GLY A 209 2.88 5.94 -2.20
C GLY A 209 3.21 5.49 -0.77
N LEU A 210 2.19 5.42 0.08
CA LEU A 210 2.31 4.93 1.44
C LEU A 210 1.02 4.26 1.89
N ASN A 211 1.10 3.09 2.51
CA ASN A 211 0.01 2.51 3.30
C ASN A 211 0.46 2.32 4.75
N VAL A 212 -0.27 2.87 5.72
CA VAL A 212 -0.02 2.65 7.15
C VAL A 212 -1.29 2.10 7.78
N GLN A 213 -1.20 0.92 8.39
CA GLN A 213 -2.36 0.25 8.95
C GLN A 213 -2.01 -0.69 10.11
N ALA A 214 -3.03 -1.10 10.85
CA ALA A 214 -3.01 -2.24 11.77
C ALA A 214 -4.14 -3.21 11.42
N PHE A 215 -3.93 -4.50 11.68
CA PHE A 215 -4.90 -5.51 11.26
C PHE A 215 -6.08 -5.64 12.23
N TYR A 216 -7.25 -5.92 11.69
CA TYR A 216 -8.39 -6.39 12.44
C TYR A 216 -8.34 -7.92 12.57
N PHE A 217 -8.52 -8.38 13.80
CA PHE A 217 -8.69 -9.77 14.19
C PHE A 217 -10.11 -9.98 14.74
N THR A 218 -10.49 -11.23 14.99
CA THR A 218 -11.84 -11.58 15.45
C THR A 218 -11.77 -12.40 16.75
N VAL A 219 -12.56 -12.04 17.77
CA VAL A 219 -12.75 -12.89 18.95
C VAL A 219 -13.57 -14.12 18.55
N ILE A 220 -13.01 -15.32 18.65
CA ILE A 220 -13.71 -16.55 18.27
C ILE A 220 -14.17 -17.38 19.48
N GLN A 221 -13.58 -17.17 20.65
CA GLN A 221 -13.99 -17.87 21.87
C GLN A 221 -13.65 -17.06 23.14
N ILE A 222 -14.52 -17.14 24.15
CA ILE A 222 -14.27 -16.61 25.50
C ILE A 222 -14.05 -17.81 26.42
N ILE A 223 -12.87 -17.91 27.03
CA ILE A 223 -12.53 -19.01 27.95
C ILE A 223 -12.99 -18.67 29.36
N ASN A 224 -12.73 -17.43 29.79
CA ASN A 224 -13.15 -16.87 31.07
C ASN A 224 -13.11 -15.34 31.00
N SER A 225 -13.26 -14.65 32.13
CA SER A 225 -13.37 -13.20 32.19
C SER A 225 -12.13 -12.42 31.71
N ASN A 226 -10.96 -13.03 31.59
CA ASN A 226 -9.73 -12.37 31.14
C ASN A 226 -8.96 -13.16 30.06
N THR A 227 -9.54 -14.22 29.50
CA THR A 227 -8.87 -15.09 28.53
C THR A 227 -9.76 -15.35 27.32
N LEU A 228 -9.24 -15.04 26.13
CA LEU A 228 -9.94 -15.12 24.85
C LEU A 228 -9.13 -15.94 23.85
N ILE A 229 -9.80 -16.52 22.85
CA ILE A 229 -9.15 -16.96 21.61
C ILE A 229 -9.48 -15.97 20.51
N ILE A 230 -8.45 -15.43 19.87
CA ILE A 230 -8.54 -14.43 18.81
C ILE A 230 -7.94 -15.03 17.53
N GLN A 231 -8.61 -14.80 16.40
CA GLN A 231 -8.24 -15.34 15.09
C GLN A 231 -7.89 -14.22 14.10
N GLU A 232 -6.90 -14.48 13.24
CA GLU A 232 -6.59 -13.64 12.09
C GLU A 232 -7.59 -13.82 10.93
N ASN A 233 -7.69 -12.81 10.06
CA ASN A 233 -8.72 -12.72 9.04
C ASN A 233 -8.12 -12.85 7.62
N ASN A 234 -7.38 -13.94 7.38
CA ASN A 234 -6.75 -14.30 6.09
C ASN A 234 -5.61 -13.36 5.66
N TRP A 235 -4.75 -12.98 6.60
CA TRP A 235 -3.54 -12.23 6.35
C TRP A 235 -2.33 -13.18 6.29
N PRO A 236 -1.34 -12.98 5.39
CA PRO A 236 -0.17 -13.86 5.28
C PRO A 236 0.76 -13.81 6.50
N ASP A 237 0.59 -12.83 7.41
CA ASP A 237 1.40 -12.74 8.63
C ASP A 237 0.73 -13.46 9.81
N THR A 238 1.55 -14.12 10.61
CA THR A 238 1.09 -14.74 11.85
C THR A 238 0.53 -13.69 12.80
N LEU A 239 -0.66 -13.93 13.36
CA LEU A 239 -1.16 -13.17 14.51
C LEU A 239 -0.12 -13.27 15.63
N ASN A 240 0.63 -12.21 15.88
CA ASN A 240 1.64 -12.16 16.93
C ASN A 240 1.59 -10.81 17.63
N VAL A 241 0.83 -10.74 18.72
CA VAL A 241 0.71 -9.54 19.54
C VAL A 241 1.45 -9.77 20.84
N GLY A 242 2.50 -8.97 21.08
CA GLY A 242 3.40 -9.16 22.21
C GLY A 242 2.80 -8.75 23.56
N VAL A 243 3.35 -9.32 24.64
CA VAL A 243 3.06 -8.92 26.03
C VAL A 243 3.18 -7.41 26.21
N GLY A 244 2.24 -6.82 26.95
CA GLY A 244 2.16 -5.38 27.19
C GLY A 244 1.51 -4.57 26.07
N THR A 245 1.20 -5.17 24.93
CA THR A 245 0.45 -4.49 23.86
C THR A 245 -1.00 -4.28 24.27
N ASN A 246 -1.55 -3.10 23.96
CA ASN A 246 -2.97 -2.82 24.16
C ASN A 246 -3.78 -3.25 22.93
N LEU A 247 -4.87 -3.97 23.16
CA LEU A 247 -5.85 -4.34 22.14
C LEU A 247 -7.14 -3.56 22.37
N ALA A 248 -7.66 -2.97 21.31
CA ALA A 248 -8.95 -2.28 21.26
C ALA A 248 -10.02 -3.22 20.69
N PHE A 249 -11.20 -3.19 21.30
CA PHE A 249 -12.33 -4.05 20.95
C PHE A 249 -13.51 -3.20 20.47
N SER A 250 -14.14 -3.69 19.41
CA SER A 250 -15.27 -3.07 18.74
C SER A 250 -16.29 -4.14 18.33
N THR A 251 -17.57 -3.78 18.29
CA THR A 251 -18.60 -4.75 17.90
C THR A 251 -18.60 -4.95 16.38
N SER A 252 -19.15 -6.06 15.92
CA SER A 252 -19.30 -6.30 14.47
C SER A 252 -20.21 -5.27 13.78
N GLN A 253 -21.17 -4.68 14.50
CA GLN A 253 -22.06 -3.63 13.99
C GLN A 253 -21.44 -2.23 14.02
N ARG A 254 -20.39 -2.01 14.82
CA ARG A 254 -19.65 -0.76 14.93
C ARG A 254 -18.14 -1.04 14.95
N PRO A 255 -17.58 -1.62 13.88
CA PRO A 255 -16.22 -2.13 13.82
C PRO A 255 -15.12 -1.06 14.01
N PHE A 256 -15.48 0.21 13.85
CA PHE A 256 -14.56 1.33 13.96
C PHE A 256 -14.82 2.18 15.22
N THR A 257 -15.69 1.72 16.12
CA THR A 257 -15.97 2.38 17.41
C THR A 257 -15.51 1.49 18.55
N VAL A 258 -14.39 1.87 19.15
CA VAL A 258 -13.83 1.16 20.30
C VAL A 258 -14.74 1.32 21.51
N TYR A 259 -15.09 0.22 22.17
CA TYR A 259 -15.88 0.24 23.41
C TYR A 259 -15.13 -0.36 24.61
N ALA A 260 -14.04 -1.11 24.36
CA ALA A 260 -13.19 -1.67 25.39
C ALA A 260 -11.72 -1.71 24.95
N THR A 261 -10.80 -1.71 25.91
CA THR A 261 -9.37 -1.88 25.68
C THR A 261 -8.80 -2.77 26.78
N ALA A 262 -7.86 -3.65 26.43
CA ALA A 262 -7.17 -4.48 27.41
C ALA A 262 -5.70 -4.69 27.04
N THR A 263 -4.85 -4.84 28.06
CA THR A 263 -3.42 -5.08 27.91
C THR A 263 -3.12 -6.58 27.95
N VAL A 264 -2.38 -7.08 26.98
CA VAL A 264 -1.97 -8.49 26.90
C VAL A 264 -1.00 -8.82 28.03
N ALA A 265 -1.37 -9.77 28.90
CA ALA A 265 -0.48 -10.31 29.94
C ALA A 265 0.34 -11.50 29.41
N SER A 266 -0.27 -12.36 28.58
CA SER A 266 0.40 -13.47 27.90
C SER A 266 -0.37 -13.90 26.66
N SER A 267 0.30 -14.54 25.72
CA SER A 267 -0.33 -15.21 24.59
C SER A 267 0.32 -16.56 24.28
N SER A 268 -0.44 -17.47 23.68
CA SER A 268 0.07 -18.74 23.17
C SER A 268 -0.66 -19.14 21.90
N ILE A 269 0.04 -19.84 21.00
CA ILE A 269 -0.55 -20.36 19.77
C ILE A 269 -1.69 -21.33 20.12
N ASN A 270 -2.86 -21.14 19.52
CA ASN A 270 -3.98 -22.07 19.59
C ASN A 270 -4.00 -22.97 18.34
N ASN A 271 -3.87 -22.38 17.15
CA ASN A 271 -3.66 -23.07 15.88
C ASN A 271 -2.96 -22.14 14.86
N ALA A 272 -2.89 -22.55 13.60
CA ALA A 272 -2.21 -21.81 12.54
C ALA A 272 -2.69 -20.36 12.36
N THR A 273 -3.96 -20.07 12.67
CA THR A 273 -4.61 -18.77 12.42
C THR A 273 -5.15 -18.12 13.71
N SER A 274 -4.92 -18.70 14.88
CA SER A 274 -5.45 -18.14 16.15
C SER A 274 -4.50 -18.30 17.33
N GLN A 275 -4.61 -17.37 18.27
CA GLN A 275 -3.90 -17.40 19.54
C GLN A 275 -4.86 -17.26 20.72
N LEU A 276 -4.49 -17.89 21.83
CA LEU A 276 -5.05 -17.65 23.15
C LEU A 276 -4.38 -16.41 23.75
N PHE A 277 -5.17 -15.44 24.20
CA PHE A 277 -4.71 -14.23 24.88
C PHE A 277 -5.27 -14.17 26.30
N THR A 278 -4.40 -13.96 27.28
CA THR A 278 -4.78 -13.61 28.65
C THR A 278 -4.45 -12.15 28.90
N PHE A 279 -5.39 -11.41 29.48
CA PHE A 279 -5.30 -9.98 29.75
C PHE A 279 -4.97 -9.70 31.22
N THR A 280 -4.38 -8.54 31.49
CA THR A 280 -4.00 -8.08 32.84
C THR A 280 -5.20 -7.83 33.76
N SER A 281 -6.40 -7.73 33.22
CA SER A 281 -7.65 -7.51 33.95
C SER A 281 -8.83 -8.14 33.19
N PRO A 282 -9.96 -8.42 33.86
CA PRO A 282 -11.18 -8.87 33.20
C PRO A 282 -11.64 -7.89 32.12
N ILE A 283 -12.14 -8.43 31.00
CA ILE A 283 -12.71 -7.65 29.89
C ILE A 283 -14.08 -8.21 29.51
N ASN A 284 -15.05 -7.31 29.35
CA ASN A 284 -16.40 -7.66 28.93
C ASN A 284 -16.52 -7.50 27.41
N VAL A 285 -16.42 -8.61 26.67
CA VAL A 285 -16.50 -8.67 25.20
C VAL A 285 -17.40 -9.81 24.74
N SER A 286 -17.73 -9.82 23.46
CA SER A 286 -18.56 -10.85 22.82
C SER A 286 -17.76 -11.63 21.76
N VAL A 287 -18.15 -12.90 21.53
CA VAL A 287 -17.70 -13.65 20.36
C VAL A 287 -18.17 -12.93 19.09
N GLY A 288 -17.28 -12.80 18.10
CA GLY A 288 -17.52 -12.07 16.86
C GLY A 288 -17.06 -10.60 16.89
N ASP A 289 -16.63 -10.10 18.05
CA ASP A 289 -16.07 -8.75 18.14
C ASP A 289 -14.77 -8.63 17.35
N LYS A 290 -14.56 -7.43 16.82
CA LYS A 290 -13.36 -7.04 16.09
C LYS A 290 -12.33 -6.51 17.07
N VAL A 291 -11.08 -6.93 16.88
CA VAL A 291 -9.95 -6.59 17.72
C VAL A 291 -8.86 -5.96 16.87
N CYS A 292 -8.29 -4.84 17.30
CA CYS A 292 -7.17 -4.19 16.62
C CYS A 292 -6.12 -3.75 17.64
N VAL A 293 -4.87 -3.61 17.22
CA VAL A 293 -3.82 -3.05 18.07
C VAL A 293 -4.13 -1.59 18.37
N ALA A 294 -4.25 -1.24 19.65
CA ALA A 294 -4.58 0.11 20.10
C ALA A 294 -3.36 1.05 20.14
N ASP A 295 -2.15 0.48 20.16
CA ASP A 295 -0.88 1.22 20.25
C ASP A 295 -0.45 1.81 18.89
N ALA A 296 -1.32 2.62 18.28
CA ALA A 296 -1.07 3.26 17.00
C ALA A 296 0.21 4.13 17.06
N PRO A 297 1.05 4.13 16.02
CA PRO A 297 2.24 4.97 15.97
C PRO A 297 1.85 6.44 15.76
N THR A 298 2.67 7.36 16.25
CA THR A 298 2.64 8.74 15.71
C THR A 298 3.22 8.72 14.30
N LEU A 299 2.53 9.32 13.34
CA LEU A 299 2.98 9.40 11.95
C LEU A 299 3.39 10.83 11.62
N THR A 300 4.68 11.05 11.39
CA THR A 300 5.24 12.34 10.99
C THR A 300 5.80 12.25 9.58
N ILE A 301 5.24 13.03 8.67
CA ILE A 301 5.66 13.12 7.27
C ILE A 301 5.99 14.58 6.96
N GLN A 302 7.20 14.83 6.47
CA GLN A 302 7.62 16.14 6.00
C GLN A 302 8.41 16.00 4.70
N ASN A 303 8.11 16.84 3.73
CA ASN A 303 8.77 16.85 2.41
C ASN A 303 8.69 15.50 1.69
N LEU A 304 7.51 14.88 1.69
CA LEU A 304 7.22 13.70 0.86
C LEU A 304 6.70 14.15 -0.51
N ILE A 305 7.23 13.55 -1.57
CA ILE A 305 6.69 13.67 -2.93
C ILE A 305 6.03 12.36 -3.33
N VAL A 306 4.75 12.39 -3.72
CA VAL A 306 4.09 11.25 -4.37
C VAL A 306 3.59 11.68 -5.74
N ALA A 307 4.01 11.01 -6.80
CA ALA A 307 3.64 11.42 -8.15
C ALA A 307 3.37 10.29 -9.14
N ASN A 308 2.40 10.53 -10.03
CA ASN A 308 2.11 9.72 -11.23
C ASN A 308 1.88 8.23 -10.97
N ASN A 309 1.56 7.84 -9.74
CA ASN A 309 1.34 6.45 -9.37
C ASN A 309 -0.09 6.01 -9.69
N ARG A 310 -0.24 4.70 -9.85
CA ARG A 310 -1.55 4.05 -9.81
C ARG A 310 -1.92 3.86 -8.33
N GLY A 311 -3.16 4.16 -7.93
CA GLY A 311 -3.60 4.09 -6.54
C GLY A 311 -3.57 5.45 -5.83
N ARG A 312 -3.57 5.42 -4.49
CA ARG A 312 -3.63 6.62 -3.64
C ARG A 312 -2.25 7.24 -3.48
N GLY A 313 -2.20 8.51 -3.09
CA GLY A 313 -0.95 9.11 -2.66
C GLY A 313 -0.48 8.48 -1.34
N VAL A 314 -1.27 8.66 -0.29
CA VAL A 314 -1.16 7.90 0.97
C VAL A 314 -2.52 7.34 1.38
N LEU A 315 -2.52 6.11 1.90
CA LEU A 315 -3.66 5.42 2.49
C LEU A 315 -3.40 5.16 3.97
N LEU A 316 -4.22 5.74 4.84
CA LEU A 316 -3.95 5.82 6.27
C LEU A 316 -5.07 5.22 7.10
N LYS A 317 -4.71 4.23 7.91
CA LYS A 317 -5.51 3.67 9.00
C LYS A 317 -4.69 3.70 10.29
N THR A 318 -4.49 4.91 10.81
CA THR A 318 -3.65 5.17 11.99
C THR A 318 -4.07 6.47 12.66
N GLN A 319 -3.39 6.90 13.72
CA GLN A 319 -3.74 8.08 14.52
C GLN A 319 -2.53 8.99 14.73
N ASN A 320 -2.75 10.22 15.20
CA ASN A 320 -1.71 11.21 15.48
C ASN A 320 -0.84 11.46 14.23
N ILE A 321 -1.48 12.02 13.20
CA ILE A 321 -0.94 12.12 11.85
C ILE A 321 -0.58 13.57 11.55
N GLN A 322 0.65 13.78 11.13
CA GLN A 322 1.13 15.06 10.63
C GLN A 322 1.74 14.87 9.25
N ILE A 323 1.16 15.51 8.24
CA ILE A 323 1.72 15.55 6.88
C ILE A 323 1.95 17.01 6.55
N THR A 324 3.21 17.37 6.34
CA THR A 324 3.60 18.76 6.14
C THR A 324 4.49 18.93 4.92
N GLN A 325 4.37 20.08 4.25
CA GLN A 325 5.28 20.49 3.18
C GLN A 325 5.46 19.42 2.06
N SER A 326 4.41 18.61 1.84
CA SER A 326 4.46 17.47 0.93
C SER A 326 3.73 17.78 -0.37
N LEU A 327 4.18 17.14 -1.47
CA LEU A 327 3.63 17.30 -2.80
C LEU A 327 2.99 16.00 -3.27
N PHE A 328 1.71 16.07 -3.64
CA PHE A 328 0.99 15.01 -4.33
C PHE A 328 0.66 15.50 -5.73
N ASN A 329 1.12 14.78 -6.75
CA ASN A 329 0.98 15.22 -8.13
C ASN A 329 0.60 14.07 -9.08
N GLY A 330 -0.62 14.10 -9.62
CA GLY A 330 -0.98 13.19 -10.69
C GLY A 330 -1.32 11.77 -10.23
N THR A 331 -1.74 11.58 -8.97
CA THR A 331 -2.19 10.29 -8.45
C THR A 331 -3.47 9.83 -9.12
N SER A 332 -3.62 8.53 -9.41
CA SER A 332 -4.86 8.03 -10.05
C SER A 332 -6.06 8.03 -9.09
N ALA A 333 -5.85 7.79 -7.80
CA ALA A 333 -6.86 7.85 -6.74
C ALA A 333 -6.60 9.07 -5.82
N PRO A 334 -7.32 9.25 -4.70
CA PRO A 334 -7.09 10.37 -3.78
C PRO A 334 -5.63 10.53 -3.38
N ALA A 335 -5.19 11.78 -3.24
CA ALA A 335 -3.87 12.09 -2.73
C ALA A 335 -3.69 11.59 -1.29
N VAL A 336 -4.74 11.73 -0.47
CA VAL A 336 -4.78 11.24 0.90
C VAL A 336 -6.12 10.55 1.10
N LEU A 337 -6.10 9.27 1.44
CA LEU A 337 -7.30 8.51 1.78
C LEU A 337 -7.17 7.99 3.22
N PHE A 338 -8.17 8.28 4.05
CA PHE A 338 -8.35 7.68 5.36
C PHE A 338 -9.50 6.68 5.28
N GLN A 339 -9.20 5.39 5.39
CA GLN A 339 -10.18 4.33 5.18
C GLN A 339 -9.88 3.14 6.09
N PRO A 340 -10.41 3.10 7.33
CA PRO A 340 -10.56 1.81 8.00
C PRO A 340 -11.50 0.93 7.15
N SER A 341 -11.13 -0.32 6.92
CA SER A 341 -11.83 -1.22 6.01
C SER A 341 -12.02 -2.61 6.60
N LEU A 342 -13.25 -3.13 6.55
CA LEU A 342 -13.57 -4.53 6.82
C LEU A 342 -13.36 -5.42 5.60
N TYR A 343 -13.35 -4.86 4.39
CA TYR A 343 -12.96 -5.61 3.20
C TYR A 343 -11.49 -6.03 3.28
N TRP A 344 -10.61 -5.09 3.63
CA TRP A 344 -9.18 -5.35 3.82
C TRP A 344 -8.85 -5.88 5.22
N ASN A 345 -9.76 -5.78 6.19
CA ASN A 345 -9.50 -6.04 7.61
C ASN A 345 -8.36 -5.17 8.16
N GLU A 346 -8.38 -3.88 7.83
CA GLU A 346 -7.33 -2.91 8.18
C GLU A 346 -7.95 -1.70 8.91
N GLY A 347 -7.31 -1.25 9.99
CA GLY A 347 -7.75 -0.17 10.86
C GLY A 347 -6.57 0.48 11.60
N PRO A 348 -6.82 1.33 12.61
CA PRO A 348 -8.11 1.87 13.04
C PRO A 348 -8.55 3.09 12.19
N GLY A 349 -9.70 3.67 12.54
CA GLY A 349 -10.12 4.98 12.03
C GLY A 349 -9.18 6.11 12.46
N ALA A 350 -9.03 7.11 11.57
CA ALA A 350 -8.11 8.22 11.73
C ALA A 350 -8.51 9.19 12.86
N GLN A 351 -7.54 9.60 13.67
CA GLN A 351 -7.73 10.60 14.72
C GLN A 351 -6.52 11.54 14.81
N ASN A 352 -6.76 12.80 15.17
CA ASN A 352 -5.73 13.82 15.33
C ASN A 352 -4.88 13.99 14.06
N VAL A 353 -5.50 14.53 13.03
CA VAL A 353 -4.91 14.69 11.70
C VAL A 353 -4.58 16.15 11.44
N LEU A 354 -3.33 16.43 11.08
CA LEU A 354 -2.87 17.72 10.58
C LEU A 354 -2.27 17.55 9.19
N LEU A 355 -2.92 18.14 8.20
CA LEU A 355 -2.41 18.28 6.83
C LEU A 355 -2.07 19.75 6.59
N SER A 356 -0.80 20.11 6.63
CA SER A 356 -0.40 21.52 6.55
C SER A 356 0.62 21.83 5.46
N GLN A 357 0.40 22.91 4.71
CA GLN A 357 1.36 23.38 3.69
C GLN A 357 1.66 22.32 2.62
N ASN A 358 0.68 21.47 2.32
CA ASN A 358 0.82 20.46 1.27
C ASN A 358 0.29 21.02 -0.06
N ALA A 359 0.79 20.48 -1.17
CA ALA A 359 0.28 20.75 -2.51
C ALA A 359 -0.34 19.50 -3.10
N TYR A 360 -1.57 19.61 -3.60
CA TYR A 360 -2.32 18.52 -4.24
C TYR A 360 -2.65 18.96 -5.67
N ILE A 361 -1.99 18.37 -6.66
CA ILE A 361 -2.04 18.81 -8.06
C ILE A 361 -2.50 17.64 -8.92
N ASN A 362 -3.59 17.80 -9.68
CA ASN A 362 -4.05 16.80 -10.65
C ASN A 362 -4.23 15.39 -10.05
N CYS A 363 -4.60 15.33 -8.77
CA CYS A 363 -4.82 14.08 -8.04
C CYS A 363 -6.23 13.56 -8.27
N ASN A 364 -6.44 12.27 -8.00
CA ASN A 364 -7.76 11.66 -8.03
C ASN A 364 -8.43 11.77 -9.41
N GLU A 365 -7.66 11.57 -10.49
CA GLU A 365 -8.14 11.73 -11.87
C GLU A 365 -8.39 10.39 -12.59
N GLY A 366 -8.20 9.27 -11.89
CA GLY A 366 -8.02 7.97 -12.51
C GLY A 366 -8.80 6.85 -11.83
N LEU A 367 -8.16 5.69 -11.75
CA LEU A 367 -8.73 4.50 -11.11
C LEU A 367 -8.94 4.72 -9.61
N TYR A 368 -10.03 4.15 -9.08
CA TYR A 368 -10.43 4.26 -7.67
C TYR A 368 -10.65 5.70 -7.23
N GLN A 369 -11.19 6.50 -8.15
CA GLN A 369 -11.55 7.87 -7.87
C GLN A 369 -12.62 7.94 -6.77
N GLU A 370 -12.42 8.87 -5.85
CA GLU A 370 -13.40 9.24 -4.84
C GLU A 370 -13.95 10.66 -5.07
N GLU A 371 -14.87 11.12 -4.25
CA GLU A 371 -15.42 12.49 -4.39
C GLU A 371 -14.43 13.57 -3.99
N GLY A 372 -13.37 13.25 -3.23
CA GLY A 372 -12.38 14.20 -2.72
C GLY A 372 -10.93 13.83 -3.04
N VAL A 373 -10.09 14.82 -3.36
CA VAL A 373 -8.62 14.59 -3.43
C VAL A 373 -8.03 14.24 -2.07
N ILE A 374 -8.65 14.73 -0.99
CA ILE A 374 -8.47 14.26 0.39
C ILE A 374 -9.79 13.61 0.79
N ALA A 375 -9.78 12.31 1.09
CA ALA A 375 -10.98 11.56 1.37
C ALA A 375 -10.91 10.87 2.74
N PHE A 376 -11.97 11.00 3.52
CA PHE A 376 -12.22 10.27 4.75
C PHE A 376 -13.44 9.38 4.50
N LEU A 377 -13.19 8.09 4.27
CA LEU A 377 -14.22 7.16 3.81
C LEU A 377 -14.03 5.80 4.48
N PRO A 378 -14.72 5.51 5.59
CA PRO A 378 -14.68 4.19 6.20
C PRO A 378 -15.43 3.19 5.32
N ASP A 379 -14.97 1.93 5.32
CA ASP A 379 -15.55 0.85 4.53
C ASP A 379 -15.91 -0.36 5.42
N PRO A 380 -17.19 -0.61 5.74
CA PRO A 380 -18.35 0.12 5.24
C PRO A 380 -18.56 1.46 5.94
N VAL A 381 -19.32 2.34 5.30
CA VAL A 381 -19.83 3.57 5.90
C VAL A 381 -20.60 3.26 7.19
N GLN A 382 -20.41 4.11 8.20
CA GLN A 382 -21.00 3.96 9.53
C GLN A 382 -22.17 4.93 9.73
N LEU A 383 -22.95 4.74 10.80
CA LEU A 383 -24.03 5.67 11.19
C LEU A 383 -23.59 6.71 12.22
N VAL A 384 -22.37 6.58 12.74
CA VAL A 384 -21.77 7.48 13.72
C VAL A 384 -20.42 7.95 13.20
N PRO A 385 -19.90 9.09 13.67
CA PRO A 385 -18.54 9.48 13.34
C PRO A 385 -17.51 8.46 13.83
N VAL A 386 -16.47 8.22 13.04
CA VAL A 386 -15.38 7.27 13.35
C VAL A 386 -14.00 7.86 13.05
N MET A 387 -13.96 9.09 12.53
CA MET A 387 -12.74 9.85 12.29
C MET A 387 -12.89 11.25 12.88
N TYR A 388 -11.89 11.72 13.63
CA TYR A 388 -12.02 12.90 14.50
C TYR A 388 -10.79 13.79 14.46
N ASN A 389 -10.98 15.08 14.79
CA ASN A 389 -9.92 16.08 14.96
C ASN A 389 -9.05 16.24 13.70
N VAL A 390 -9.70 16.58 12.58
CA VAL A 390 -9.05 16.78 11.28
C VAL A 390 -8.81 18.26 11.02
N GLN A 391 -7.58 18.62 10.65
CA GLN A 391 -7.19 19.98 10.28
C GLN A 391 -6.45 19.96 8.94
N VAL A 392 -6.92 20.77 7.99
CA VAL A 392 -6.25 21.03 6.71
C VAL A 392 -5.95 22.52 6.64
N ILE A 393 -4.67 22.91 6.68
CA ILE A 393 -4.25 24.30 6.93
C ILE A 393 -3.19 24.73 5.92
N SER A 394 -3.39 25.88 5.28
CA SER A 394 -2.39 26.50 4.37
C SER A 394 -1.96 25.58 3.22
N SER A 395 -2.80 24.64 2.80
CA SER A 395 -2.53 23.73 1.69
C SER A 395 -3.09 24.26 0.38
N THR A 396 -2.45 23.90 -0.74
CA THR A 396 -2.85 24.28 -2.09
C THR A 396 -3.48 23.10 -2.81
N VAL A 397 -4.63 23.31 -3.45
CA VAL A 397 -5.28 22.30 -4.30
C VAL A 397 -5.45 22.87 -5.70
N LEU A 398 -4.85 22.19 -6.67
CA LEU A 398 -5.01 22.45 -8.10
C LEU A 398 -5.65 21.21 -8.73
N ASN A 399 -6.96 21.25 -8.88
CA ASN A 399 -7.71 20.15 -9.48
C ASN A 399 -7.36 20.00 -10.95
N GLY A 400 -7.20 18.74 -11.37
CA GLY A 400 -7.11 18.38 -12.77
C GLY A 400 -8.49 18.33 -13.42
N GLN A 401 -8.51 17.98 -14.71
CA GLN A 401 -9.72 17.95 -15.52
C GLN A 401 -10.78 16.99 -14.96
N TYR A 402 -10.32 15.89 -14.37
CA TYR A 402 -11.20 14.85 -13.87
C TYR A 402 -11.23 14.76 -12.35
N SER A 403 -10.47 15.60 -11.63
CA SER A 403 -10.44 15.55 -10.16
C SER A 403 -11.82 15.79 -9.54
N GLY A 404 -12.11 15.08 -8.45
CA GLY A 404 -13.25 15.39 -7.58
C GLY A 404 -13.10 16.73 -6.83
N GLY A 405 -13.92 16.93 -5.80
CA GLY A 405 -13.80 18.04 -4.86
C GLY A 405 -12.50 18.00 -4.04
N MET A 406 -12.30 19.02 -3.22
CA MET A 406 -11.11 19.11 -2.36
C MET A 406 -11.14 18.07 -1.22
N ILE A 407 -12.24 18.03 -0.47
CA ILE A 407 -12.40 17.15 0.69
C ILE A 407 -13.70 16.37 0.54
N GLN A 408 -13.63 15.06 0.74
CA GLN A 408 -14.77 14.19 1.02
C GLN A 408 -14.67 13.74 2.47
N CYS A 409 -15.73 13.96 3.24
CA CYS A 409 -15.79 13.52 4.63
C CYS A 409 -17.06 12.70 4.87
N THR A 410 -16.89 11.40 5.08
CA THR A 410 -17.95 10.48 5.47
C THR A 410 -17.64 9.97 6.88
N ASN A 411 -18.58 10.16 7.82
CA ASN A 411 -18.41 9.83 9.24
C ASN A 411 -17.25 10.56 9.96
N CYS A 412 -17.05 11.83 9.64
CA CYS A 412 -16.15 12.72 10.38
C CYS A 412 -16.90 13.42 11.53
N GLY A 413 -16.23 13.60 12.67
CA GLY A 413 -16.81 14.22 13.88
C GLY A 413 -15.91 15.28 14.50
#